data_AF-A0AAU2NMQ5-F1
#
_entry.id   AF-A0AAU2NMQ5-F1
#
_cell.length_a   1.000
_cell.length_b   1.000
_cell.length_c   1.000
_cell.angle_alpha   90.00
_cell.angle_beta   90.00
_cell.angle_gamma   90.00
#
_symmetry.space_group_name_H-M   'P 1'
#
loop_
_entity.id
_entity.type
_entity.pdbx_description
1 polymer ?
#
loop_
_entity_poly.entity_id
_entity_poly.type
_entity_poly.pdbx_seq_one_letter_code
_entity_poly.pdbx_strand_id
1 'polypeptide(L)'
;MADGPAAGGPGFNVRPQDLKTAAPAFAKQSQDLKTALDKLKHSLADAGSPWGDDKQGKEFAQAYQGPHDHVLSALDVLVKGLASIHDGLVAHADNHLDADRRVHKDLSA
;
A
#
# COMPACT_ATOMS: atom_id res chain seq x y z
N MET A 1 31.40 41.83 11.11
CA MET A 1 31.55 40.64 11.99
C MET A 1 30.14 40.33 12.49
N ALA A 2 29.37 39.54 11.72
CA ALA A 2 29.23 38.06 11.82
C ALA A 2 28.40 37.69 13.08
N ASP A 3 27.26 37.01 13.08
CA ASP A 3 26.47 36.17 12.17
C ASP A 3 25.02 36.17 12.75
N GLY A 4 23.91 36.24 11.99
CA GLY A 4 23.28 35.13 11.26
C GLY A 4 22.18 34.44 12.12
N PRO A 5 20.87 34.47 11.77
CA PRO A 5 19.81 33.88 12.58
C PRO A 5 19.84 32.35 12.49
N ALA A 6 19.84 31.68 13.64
CA ALA A 6 19.77 30.22 13.75
C ALA A 6 18.41 29.71 13.23
N ALA A 7 18.35 29.42 11.94
CA ALA A 7 17.27 28.67 11.31
C ALA A 7 17.60 27.17 11.39
N GLY A 8 16.81 26.42 12.16
CA GLY A 8 16.89 24.97 12.22
C GLY A 8 16.20 24.41 13.46
N GLY A 9 14.86 24.28 13.42
CA GLY A 9 14.11 23.56 14.44
C GLY A 9 14.53 22.09 14.55
N PRO A 10 14.16 21.38 15.63
CA PRO A 10 14.63 20.03 15.93
C PRO A 10 14.42 19.12 14.71
N GLY A 11 15.53 18.75 14.08
CA GLY A 11 15.52 18.03 12.82
C GLY A 11 14.75 16.73 12.96
N PHE A 12 13.78 16.51 12.07
CA PHE A 12 13.20 15.21 11.85
C PHE A 12 14.33 14.28 11.38
N ASN A 13 14.95 13.55 12.31
CA ASN A 13 15.95 12.54 11.99
C ASN A 13 15.22 11.29 11.49
N VAL A 14 14.74 11.35 10.26
CA VAL A 14 14.26 10.16 9.55
C VAL A 14 15.47 9.27 9.35
N ARG A 15 15.50 8.10 10.00
CA ARG A 15 16.55 7.11 9.75
C ARG A 15 16.17 6.33 8.48
N PRO A 16 16.85 6.53 7.34
CA PRO A 16 16.46 5.88 6.09
C PRO A 16 16.57 4.35 6.16
N GLN A 17 17.42 3.85 7.05
CA GLN A 17 17.57 2.42 7.33
C GLN A 17 16.33 1.80 7.99
N ASP A 18 15.65 2.54 8.88
CA ASP A 18 14.43 2.05 9.54
C ASP A 18 13.29 1.93 8.51
N LEU A 19 13.23 2.85 7.55
CA LEU A 19 12.28 2.78 6.42
C LEU A 19 12.60 1.64 5.46
N LYS A 20 13.88 1.43 5.12
CA LYS A 20 14.31 0.28 4.29
C LYS A 20 14.04 -1.07 4.96
N THR A 21 14.04 -1.12 6.29
CA THR A 21 13.75 -2.35 7.05
C THR A 21 12.24 -2.63 7.11
N ALA A 22 11.41 -1.59 7.20
CA ALA A 22 9.96 -1.73 7.26
C ALA A 22 9.30 -1.98 5.89
N ALA A 23 9.83 -1.38 4.81
CA ALA A 23 9.22 -1.46 3.47
C ALA A 23 9.01 -2.90 2.96
N PRO A 24 9.93 -3.86 3.13
CA PRO A 24 9.72 -5.24 2.68
C PRO A 24 8.54 -5.94 3.35
N ALA A 25 8.20 -5.57 4.60
CA ALA A 25 7.05 -6.13 5.28
C ALA A 25 5.75 -5.76 4.56
N PHE A 26 5.57 -4.48 4.22
CA PHE A 26 4.39 -3.99 3.48
C PHE A 26 4.25 -4.63 2.10
N ALA A 27 5.37 -4.81 1.37
CA ALA A 27 5.35 -5.53 0.11
C ALA A 27 4.89 -6.98 0.28
N LYS A 28 5.46 -7.69 1.27
CA LYS A 28 5.08 -9.07 1.56
C LYS A 28 3.61 -9.19 1.94
N GLN A 29 3.13 -8.34 2.84
CA GLN A 29 1.74 -8.35 3.32
C GLN A 29 0.76 -7.97 2.21
N SER A 30 1.13 -7.01 1.34
CA SER A 30 0.36 -6.69 0.13
C SER A 30 0.23 -7.90 -0.80
N GLN A 31 1.32 -8.66 -0.99
CA GLN A 31 1.31 -9.82 -1.88
C GLN A 31 0.57 -11.02 -1.29
N ASP A 32 0.71 -11.26 0.01
CA ASP A 32 -0.04 -12.28 0.74
C ASP A 32 -1.55 -11.96 0.69
N LEU A 33 -1.94 -10.70 0.91
CA LEU A 33 -3.34 -10.25 0.82
C LEU A 33 -3.89 -10.38 -0.62
N LYS A 34 -3.09 -9.99 -1.63
CA LYS A 34 -3.46 -10.17 -3.04
C LYS A 34 -3.73 -11.64 -3.37
N THR A 35 -2.83 -12.52 -2.92
CA THR A 35 -2.97 -13.97 -3.15
C THR A 35 -4.24 -14.52 -2.51
N ALA A 36 -4.55 -14.10 -1.28
CA ALA A 36 -5.79 -14.49 -0.60
C ALA A 36 -7.04 -13.97 -1.32
N LEU A 37 -7.02 -12.71 -1.78
CA LEU A 37 -8.11 -12.11 -2.55
C LEU A 37 -8.33 -12.83 -3.89
N ASP A 38 -7.27 -13.15 -4.62
CA ASP A 38 -7.37 -13.86 -5.89
C ASP A 38 -7.94 -15.28 -5.68
N LYS A 39 -7.53 -15.97 -4.61
CA LYS A 39 -8.13 -17.26 -4.22
C LYS A 39 -9.61 -17.12 -3.89
N LEU A 40 -10.00 -16.11 -3.11
CA LEU A 40 -11.40 -15.85 -2.79
C LEU A 40 -12.23 -15.60 -4.05
N LYS A 41 -11.77 -14.73 -4.95
CA LYS A 41 -12.43 -14.45 -6.23
C LYS A 41 -12.60 -15.72 -7.06
N HIS A 42 -11.56 -16.55 -7.15
CA HIS A 42 -11.61 -17.81 -7.88
C HIS A 42 -12.62 -18.77 -7.26
N SER A 43 -12.57 -18.99 -5.94
CA SER A 43 -13.52 -19.87 -5.26
C SER A 43 -14.97 -19.41 -5.37
N LEU A 44 -15.23 -18.10 -5.35
CA LEU A 44 -16.58 -17.55 -5.55
C LEU A 44 -17.05 -17.75 -7.01
N ALA A 45 -16.17 -17.57 -7.99
CA ALA A 45 -16.48 -17.82 -9.39
C ALA A 45 -16.77 -19.31 -9.64
N ASP A 46 -15.97 -20.21 -9.06
CA ASP A 46 -16.13 -21.65 -9.18
C ASP A 46 -17.42 -22.15 -8.51
N ALA A 47 -17.80 -21.55 -7.37
CA ALA A 47 -19.07 -21.83 -6.72
C ALA A 47 -20.29 -21.40 -7.55
N GLY A 48 -20.10 -20.46 -8.47
CA GLY A 48 -21.13 -19.96 -9.37
C GLY A 48 -22.31 -19.33 -8.63
N SER A 49 -23.51 -19.49 -9.19
CA SER A 49 -24.76 -19.03 -8.58
C SER A 49 -25.53 -20.23 -8.01
N PRO A 50 -25.36 -20.56 -6.71
CA PRO A 50 -26.08 -21.68 -6.08
C PRO A 50 -27.56 -21.38 -5.85
N TRP A 51 -27.98 -20.12 -5.96
CA TRP A 51 -29.38 -19.70 -5.93
C TRP A 51 -30.01 -19.96 -7.31
N GLY A 52 -31.16 -20.64 -7.34
CA GLY A 52 -31.84 -21.02 -8.58
C GLY A 52 -32.39 -19.85 -9.39
N ASP A 53 -33.00 -20.17 -10.55
CA ASP A 53 -33.63 -19.17 -11.44
C ASP A 53 -35.09 -18.83 -11.09
N ASP A 54 -35.60 -19.38 -9.98
CA ASP A 54 -36.91 -19.05 -9.47
C ASP A 54 -36.94 -17.62 -8.90
N LYS A 55 -38.14 -17.15 -8.58
CA LYS A 55 -38.34 -15.77 -8.09
C LYS A 55 -37.44 -15.46 -6.88
N GLN A 56 -37.31 -16.40 -5.95
CA GLN A 56 -36.57 -16.17 -4.70
C GLN A 56 -35.07 -16.21 -4.95
N GLY A 57 -34.60 -17.09 -5.83
CA GLY A 57 -33.21 -17.09 -6.26
C GLY A 57 -32.81 -15.80 -6.99
N LYS A 58 -33.70 -15.22 -7.81
CA LYS A 58 -33.46 -13.91 -8.46
C LYS A 58 -33.44 -12.75 -7.48
N GLU A 59 -34.35 -12.72 -6.51
CA GLU A 59 -34.36 -11.70 -5.45
C GLU A 59 -33.09 -11.78 -4.60
N PHE A 60 -32.64 -13.00 -4.27
CA PHE A 60 -31.37 -13.20 -3.58
C PHE A 60 -30.19 -12.70 -4.42
N ALA A 61 -30.12 -13.07 -5.71
CA ALA A 61 -29.06 -12.64 -6.61
C ALA A 61 -28.93 -11.11 -6.63
N GLN A 62 -30.05 -10.41 -6.78
CA GLN A 62 -30.08 -8.94 -6.80
C GLN A 62 -29.60 -8.33 -5.48
N ALA A 63 -29.98 -8.91 -4.34
CA ALA A 63 -29.54 -8.44 -3.04
C ALA A 63 -28.07 -8.79 -2.73
N TYR A 64 -27.55 -9.90 -3.27
CA TYR A 64 -26.21 -10.40 -3.00
C TYR A 64 -25.13 -9.73 -3.85
N GLN A 65 -25.37 -9.53 -5.14
CA GLN A 65 -24.36 -9.07 -6.12
C GLN A 65 -23.74 -7.72 -5.75
N GLY A 66 -24.55 -6.74 -5.33
CA GLY A 66 -24.05 -5.41 -4.96
C GLY A 66 -23.06 -5.44 -3.78
N PRO A 67 -23.45 -5.97 -2.61
CA PRO A 67 -22.54 -6.16 -1.48
C PRO A 67 -21.32 -7.03 -1.81
N HIS A 68 -21.51 -8.11 -2.57
CA HIS A 68 -20.42 -8.97 -3.04
C HIS A 68 -19.35 -8.18 -3.80
N ASP A 69 -19.76 -7.43 -4.83
CA ASP A 69 -18.85 -6.65 -5.67
C ASP A 69 -18.17 -5.52 -4.87
N HIS A 70 -18.91 -4.91 -3.95
CA HIS A 70 -18.38 -3.87 -3.08
C HIS A 70 -17.26 -4.37 -2.17
N VAL A 71 -17.45 -5.54 -1.55
CA VAL A 71 -16.41 -6.15 -0.68
C VAL A 71 -15.17 -6.51 -1.49
N LEU A 72 -15.34 -7.12 -2.67
CA LEU A 72 -14.20 -7.46 -3.53
C LEU A 72 -13.43 -6.22 -4.01
N SER A 73 -14.13 -5.14 -4.33
CA SER A 73 -13.52 -3.86 -4.70
C SER A 73 -12.78 -3.21 -3.53
N ALA A 74 -13.37 -3.20 -2.33
CA ALA A 74 -12.73 -2.67 -1.14
C ALA A 74 -11.42 -3.41 -0.79
N LEU A 75 -11.42 -4.74 -0.90
CA LEU A 75 -10.21 -5.55 -0.69
C LEU A 75 -9.13 -5.24 -1.73
N ASP A 76 -9.50 -4.97 -2.98
CA ASP A 76 -8.56 -4.58 -4.04
C ASP A 76 -7.91 -3.21 -3.75
N VAL A 77 -8.70 -2.25 -3.24
CA VAL A 77 -8.19 -0.95 -2.78
C VAL A 77 -7.21 -1.11 -1.62
N LEU A 78 -7.50 -2.00 -0.67
CA LEU A 78 -6.58 -2.28 0.44
C LEU A 78 -5.25 -2.85 -0.04
N VAL A 79 -5.27 -3.83 -0.95
CA VAL A 79 -4.05 -4.39 -1.57
C VAL A 79 -3.23 -3.27 -2.22
N LYS A 80 -3.87 -2.41 -3.03
CA LYS A 80 -3.20 -1.28 -3.67
C LYS A 80 -2.62 -0.30 -2.66
N GLY A 81 -3.36 0.00 -1.59
CA GLY A 81 -2.91 0.90 -0.53
C GLY A 81 -1.65 0.39 0.18
N LEU A 82 -1.59 -0.91 0.51
CA LEU A 82 -0.40 -1.52 1.12
C LEU A 82 0.81 -1.48 0.17
N ALA A 83 0.61 -1.75 -1.13
CA ALA A 83 1.67 -1.61 -2.13
C ALA A 83 2.17 -0.16 -2.26
N SER A 84 1.27 0.82 -2.30
CA SER A 84 1.65 2.24 -2.38
C SER A 84 2.43 2.71 -1.16
N ILE A 85 2.15 2.17 0.04
CA ILE A 85 2.94 2.46 1.25
C ILE A 85 4.37 1.93 1.09
N HIS A 86 4.54 0.72 0.56
CA HIS A 86 5.87 0.19 0.24
C HIS A 86 6.63 1.11 -0.72
N ASP A 87 6.01 1.49 -1.83
CA ASP A 87 6.63 2.35 -2.85
C ASP A 87 7.03 3.72 -2.26
N GLY A 88 6.15 4.31 -1.43
CA GLY A 88 6.44 5.56 -0.74
C GLY A 88 7.61 5.47 0.25
N LEU A 89 7.70 4.37 1.01
CA LEU A 89 8.80 4.13 1.95
C LEU A 89 10.14 3.96 1.21
N VAL A 90 10.16 3.24 0.08
CA VAL A 90 11.35 3.07 -0.76
C VAL A 90 11.78 4.40 -1.35
N ALA A 91 10.86 5.13 -1.99
CA ALA A 91 11.15 6.43 -2.60
C ALA A 91 11.68 7.44 -1.56
N HIS A 92 11.10 7.46 -0.36
CA HIS A 92 11.57 8.34 0.70
C HIS A 92 12.97 7.97 1.18
N ALA A 93 13.26 6.67 1.36
CA ALA A 93 14.59 6.23 1.75
C ALA A 93 15.67 6.56 0.71
N ASP A 94 15.37 6.42 -0.58
CA ASP A 94 16.31 6.74 -1.66
C ASP A 94 16.53 8.25 -1.81
N ASN A 95 15.48 9.06 -1.66
CA ASN A 95 15.61 10.53 -1.66
C ASN A 95 16.51 11.04 -0.53
N HIS A 96 16.45 10.46 0.68
CA HIS A 96 17.33 10.82 1.78
C HIS A 96 18.80 10.47 1.48
N LEU A 97 19.06 9.29 0.92
CA LEU A 97 20.42 8.88 0.54
C LEU A 97 21.03 9.76 -0.55
N ASP A 98 20.21 10.21 -1.50
CA ASP A 98 20.64 11.11 -2.57
C ASP A 98 20.88 12.53 -2.05
N ALA A 99 20.06 13.02 -1.12
CA ALA A 99 20.25 14.31 -0.47
C ALA A 99 21.57 14.34 0.32
N ASP A 100 21.85 13.31 1.13
CA ASP A 100 23.10 13.18 1.88
C ASP A 100 24.33 13.16 0.96
N ARG A 101 24.24 12.44 -0.18
CA ARG A 101 25.33 12.36 -1.16
C ARG A 101 25.64 13.72 -1.80
N ARG A 102 24.61 14.52 -2.11
CA ARG A 102 24.78 15.85 -2.70
C ARG A 102 25.45 16.81 -1.72
N VAL A 103 24.97 16.85 -0.48
CA VAL A 103 25.56 17.69 0.58
C VAL A 103 27.02 17.31 0.84
N HIS A 104 27.34 16.01 0.90
CA HIS A 104 28.74 15.57 1.04
C HIS A 104 29.62 16.04 -0.11
N LYS A 105 29.13 15.96 -1.36
CA LYS A 105 29.91 16.37 -2.53
C LYS A 105 30.22 17.87 -2.51
N ASP A 106 29.25 18.70 -2.13
CA ASP A 106 29.39 20.16 -2.04
C ASP A 106 30.34 20.59 -0.91
N LEU A 107 30.45 19.80 0.17
CA LEU A 107 31.40 20.05 1.26
C LEU A 107 32.84 19.55 0.97
N SER A 108 32.99 18.68 -0.04
CA SER A 108 34.28 18.08 -0.44
C SER A 108 34.93 18.72 -1.68
N ALA A 109 34.29 19.76 -2.25
CA ALA A 109 34.75 20.52 -3.41
C ALA A 109 35.27 21.91 -3.00
#